data_AF-X0BBN7-F1
#
_entry.id   AF-X0BBN7-F1
#
_cell.length_a   1.000
_cell.length_b   1.000
_cell.length_c   1.000
_cell.angle_alpha   90.00
_cell.angle_beta   90.00
_cell.angle_gamma   90.00
#
_symmetry.space_group_name_H-M   'P 1'
#
loop_
_entity.id
_entity.type
_entity.pdbx_description
1 polymer ?
#
loop_
_entity_poly.entity_id
_entity_poly.type
_entity_poly.pdbx_seq_one_letter_code
_entity_poly.pdbx_strand_id
1 'polypeptide(L)'
;MGDLEEATKTARQAVESTPDDHPDLAGMLSNLGNKLQVRYERTGEMRDLEQSSSYLLEAWSCVNAVPFHRVTAAAKCLKLLATQNRVDEGIDLGRRILDLLPSVHTRALDRNDQQFVVSTFAGVASNLCSFLLSANRLSEALECLEQGRAIIITQLLDDRSDLSSLRQDHSQLANRYQSLVDEVNAPIRQTSPGVIETLLRKRRQEAVAELDTCLKEIRCVPGHERFMLGQTVAEMQECIAEGSIVVINITDFRSDTIIISCNSLRTIALPELSAPKARLWVGKNWSTKKKSEQRGKNDQFLDYLSWLWHACVKHIVTEISASQTHPSEGLPRVWWIGSGLASSMPFHAAGVHARGSKENAYCRMISSYTPSIKALGYAQKQAKRAQEALVAQDADTETETDTNTMLIAAMPTSPKGPGDKKTPKNLRGVEEEMREILILTRSHMRTTAYTHPSADQVLEVLKTCRIAHFACHGTSDISDPSSSGLILQKSAGPSEALEQDRLTVQRVSDLRLRYAQIAYLSACSTAENKAARLSDEVIHVVSGFQVAGFPHVVGCLWPAGDSECVEVSKRFYSLVLQRNQSVINEVASALQKAVMAVRAEDLSMPLNWAQFVHYGV
;
A
#
# COMPACT_ATOMS: atom_id res chain seq x y z
N MET A 1 36.33 5.84 16.79
CA MET A 1 36.64 6.86 15.76
C MET A 1 37.70 6.36 14.79
N GLY A 2 38.80 5.75 15.25
CA GLY A 2 39.85 5.17 14.38
C GLY A 2 39.36 4.27 13.25
N ASP A 3 38.50 3.28 13.52
CA ASP A 3 37.97 2.39 12.46
C ASP A 3 37.19 3.13 11.37
N LEU A 4 36.49 4.22 11.72
CA LEU A 4 35.70 5.01 10.78
C LEU A 4 36.60 5.91 9.92
N GLU A 5 37.67 6.45 10.50
CA GLU A 5 38.67 7.24 9.77
C GLU A 5 39.41 6.35 8.77
N GLU A 6 39.85 5.16 9.18
CA GLU A 6 40.50 4.21 8.29
C GLU A 6 39.55 3.76 7.18
N ALA A 7 38.30 3.40 7.51
CA ALA A 7 37.30 3.04 6.51
C ALA A 7 37.01 4.18 5.51
N THR A 8 37.04 5.44 5.96
CA THR A 8 36.86 6.62 5.08
C THR A 8 38.07 6.80 4.18
N LYS A 9 39.28 6.62 4.70
CA LYS A 9 40.53 6.69 3.93
C LYS A 9 40.58 5.60 2.86
N THR A 10 40.28 4.35 3.20
CA THR A 10 40.21 3.24 2.23
C THR A 10 39.13 3.49 1.17
N ALA A 11 37.96 4.03 1.56
CA ALA A 11 36.91 4.37 0.60
C ALA A 11 37.34 5.47 -0.39
N ARG A 12 38.11 6.48 0.05
CA ARG A 12 38.69 7.50 -0.84
C ARG A 12 39.67 6.88 -1.84
N GLN A 13 40.58 6.03 -1.36
CA GLN A 13 41.52 5.32 -2.23
C GLN A 13 40.83 4.44 -3.27
N ALA A 14 39.71 3.80 -2.90
CA ALA A 14 38.92 2.99 -3.83
C ALA A 14 38.29 3.85 -4.95
N VAL A 15 37.76 5.02 -4.61
CA VAL A 15 37.24 5.99 -5.60
C VAL A 15 38.36 6.46 -6.53
N GLU A 16 39.50 6.87 -5.97
CA GLU A 16 40.67 7.33 -6.75
C GLU A 16 41.27 6.26 -7.68
N SER A 17 41.12 4.98 -7.32
CA SER A 17 41.62 3.85 -8.11
C SER A 17 40.63 3.35 -9.16
N THR A 18 39.39 3.86 -9.17
CA THR A 18 38.33 3.42 -10.08
C THR A 18 38.23 4.40 -11.25
N PRO A 19 38.36 3.96 -12.51
CA PRO A 19 38.20 4.84 -13.67
C PRO A 19 36.81 5.51 -13.74
N ASP A 20 36.75 6.73 -14.30
CA ASP A 20 35.53 7.53 -14.42
C ASP A 20 34.39 6.84 -15.19
N ASP A 21 34.72 5.98 -16.14
CA ASP A 21 33.78 5.25 -16.97
C ASP A 21 33.38 3.87 -16.41
N HIS A 22 33.95 3.47 -15.27
CA HIS A 22 33.74 2.16 -14.66
C HIS A 22 32.34 2.06 -14.01
N PRO A 23 31.59 0.97 -14.22
CA PRO A 23 30.21 0.81 -13.73
C PRO A 23 30.11 0.84 -12.19
N ASP A 24 31.15 0.38 -11.50
CA ASP A 24 31.17 0.30 -10.03
C ASP A 24 31.51 1.63 -9.35
N LEU A 25 31.88 2.67 -10.10
CA LEU A 25 32.26 3.97 -9.54
C LEU A 25 31.13 4.57 -8.69
N ALA A 26 29.89 4.49 -9.15
CA ALA A 26 28.72 4.95 -8.37
C ALA A 26 28.60 4.23 -7.03
N GLY A 27 28.94 2.94 -6.99
CA GLY A 27 28.98 2.15 -5.76
C GLY A 27 30.08 2.62 -4.80
N MET A 28 31.29 2.90 -5.32
CA MET A 28 32.42 3.41 -4.54
C MET A 28 32.14 4.81 -3.97
N LEU A 29 31.64 5.72 -4.80
CA LEU A 29 31.22 7.07 -4.40
C LEU A 29 30.13 7.01 -3.33
N SER A 30 29.12 6.15 -3.51
CA SER A 30 28.06 5.94 -2.51
C SER A 30 28.62 5.41 -1.20
N ASN A 31 29.60 4.51 -1.24
CA ASN A 31 30.23 3.96 -0.04
C ASN A 31 30.97 5.06 0.73
N LEU A 32 31.75 5.89 0.04
CA LEU A 32 32.43 7.04 0.62
C LEU A 32 31.45 8.03 1.24
N GLY A 33 30.38 8.39 0.51
CA GLY A 33 29.30 9.23 1.02
C GLY A 33 28.71 8.69 2.32
N ASN A 34 28.37 7.39 2.36
CA ASN A 34 27.83 6.77 3.58
C ASN A 34 28.80 6.87 4.78
N LYS A 35 30.12 6.72 4.58
CA LYS A 35 31.10 6.83 5.68
C LYS A 35 31.17 8.26 6.22
N LEU A 36 31.08 9.26 5.33
CA LEU A 36 31.04 10.67 5.70
C LEU A 36 29.75 11.03 6.43
N GLN A 37 28.60 10.52 5.99
CA GLN A 37 27.34 10.66 6.73
C GLN A 37 27.44 10.10 8.15
N VAL A 38 27.96 8.88 8.31
CA VAL A 38 28.15 8.26 9.64
C VAL A 38 29.11 9.08 10.51
N ARG A 39 30.10 9.74 9.90
CA ARG A 39 31.01 10.64 10.62
C ARG A 39 30.26 11.87 11.11
N TYR A 40 29.48 12.52 10.24
CA TYR A 40 28.60 13.64 10.62
C TYR A 40 27.66 13.26 11.78
N GLU A 41 27.02 12.10 11.72
CA GLU A 41 26.10 11.63 12.78
C GLU A 41 26.77 11.51 14.15
N ARG A 42 28.10 11.36 14.20
CA ARG A 42 28.89 11.26 15.44
C ARG A 42 29.53 12.57 15.86
N THR A 43 29.94 13.41 14.92
CA THR A 43 30.74 14.62 15.18
C THR A 43 29.91 15.90 15.11
N GLY A 44 28.80 15.90 14.37
CA GLY A 44 28.02 17.10 14.04
C GLY A 44 28.69 18.00 12.98
N GLU A 45 29.80 17.57 12.38
CA GLU A 45 30.59 18.38 11.44
C GLU A 45 29.87 18.51 10.08
N MET A 46 29.24 19.65 9.83
CA MET A 46 28.43 19.89 8.61
C MET A 46 29.21 19.67 7.31
N ARG A 47 30.53 19.92 7.31
CA ARG A 47 31.40 19.66 6.15
C ARG A 47 31.35 18.19 5.70
N ASP A 48 31.19 17.25 6.63
CA ASP A 48 31.07 15.83 6.31
C ASP A 48 29.76 15.51 5.62
N LEU A 49 28.68 16.17 6.06
CA LEU A 49 27.36 16.03 5.44
C LEU A 49 27.36 16.63 4.02
N GLU A 50 27.97 17.80 3.84
CA GLU A 50 28.15 18.45 2.53
C GLU A 50 28.95 17.57 1.56
N GLN A 51 30.12 17.07 2.00
CA GLN A 51 30.91 16.15 1.19
C GLN A 51 30.15 14.87 0.87
N SER A 52 29.42 14.30 1.84
CA SER A 52 28.56 13.14 1.61
C SER A 52 27.53 13.41 0.51
N SER A 53 26.83 14.54 0.56
CA SER A 53 25.85 14.92 -0.48
C SER A 53 26.49 15.10 -1.85
N SER A 54 27.69 15.70 -1.94
CA SER A 54 28.44 15.83 -3.20
C SER A 54 28.75 14.47 -3.82
N TYR A 55 29.35 13.55 -3.06
CA TYR A 55 29.68 12.22 -3.58
C TYR A 55 28.46 11.41 -3.99
N LEU A 56 27.31 11.57 -3.31
CA LEU A 56 26.07 10.92 -3.72
C LEU A 56 25.47 11.52 -5.01
N LEU A 57 25.62 12.83 -5.23
CA LEU A 57 25.24 13.49 -6.50
C LEU A 57 26.16 13.07 -7.65
N GLU A 58 27.45 12.92 -7.39
CA GLU A 58 28.42 12.37 -8.35
C GLU A 58 28.04 10.93 -8.71
N ALA A 59 27.72 10.08 -7.71
CA ALA A 59 27.26 8.71 -7.94
C ALA A 59 25.97 8.63 -8.78
N TRP A 60 25.03 9.56 -8.57
CA TRP A 60 23.83 9.68 -9.41
C TRP A 60 24.16 10.03 -10.87
N SER A 61 25.19 10.86 -11.05
CA SER A 61 25.63 11.37 -12.36
C SER A 61 26.48 10.37 -13.16
N CYS A 62 26.92 9.26 -12.55
CA CYS A 62 27.62 8.17 -13.25
C CYS A 62 26.69 7.43 -14.22
N VAL A 63 26.52 7.93 -15.44
CA VAL A 63 25.61 7.36 -16.46
C VAL A 63 25.93 5.92 -16.87
N ASN A 64 27.18 5.47 -16.69
CA ASN A 64 27.62 4.11 -16.99
C ASN A 64 27.31 3.11 -15.87
N ALA A 65 26.92 3.59 -14.68
CA ALA A 65 26.57 2.73 -13.57
C ALA A 65 25.17 2.13 -13.73
N VAL A 66 24.96 0.99 -13.10
CA VAL A 66 23.63 0.34 -13.04
C VAL A 66 22.61 1.33 -12.46
N PRO A 67 21.45 1.56 -13.10
CA PRO A 67 20.44 2.53 -12.63
C PRO A 67 20.07 2.38 -11.16
N PHE A 68 20.02 1.14 -10.66
CA PHE A 68 19.80 0.82 -9.25
C PHE A 68 20.75 1.55 -8.30
N HIS A 69 22.06 1.54 -8.58
CA HIS A 69 23.06 2.19 -7.73
C HIS A 69 22.90 3.72 -7.75
N ARG A 70 22.59 4.27 -8.93
CA ARG A 70 22.34 5.71 -9.11
C ARG A 70 21.12 6.15 -8.32
N VAL A 71 19.98 5.48 -8.49
CA VAL A 71 18.72 5.77 -7.77
C VAL A 71 18.92 5.65 -6.26
N THR A 72 19.59 4.59 -5.81
CA THR A 72 19.87 4.40 -4.38
C THR A 72 20.73 5.54 -3.80
N ALA A 73 21.74 6.00 -4.54
CA ALA A 73 22.57 7.13 -4.13
C ALA A 73 21.75 8.43 -4.05
N ALA A 74 20.94 8.69 -5.07
CA ALA A 74 20.10 9.87 -5.17
C ALA A 74 19.01 9.90 -4.08
N ALA A 75 18.35 8.78 -3.80
CA ALA A 75 17.36 8.65 -2.73
C ALA A 75 17.94 8.91 -1.34
N LYS A 76 19.20 8.50 -1.10
CA LYS A 76 19.94 8.88 0.12
C LYS A 76 20.28 10.36 0.13
N CYS A 77 20.74 10.90 -0.99
CA CYS A 77 21.10 12.31 -1.12
C CYS A 77 19.91 13.22 -0.77
N LEU A 78 18.69 12.90 -1.22
CA LEU A 78 17.48 13.64 -0.85
C LEU A 78 17.30 13.83 0.66
N LYS A 79 17.61 12.79 1.47
CA LYS A 79 17.53 12.88 2.94
C LYS A 79 18.58 13.82 3.52
N LEU A 80 19.77 13.85 2.93
CA LEU A 80 20.84 14.76 3.36
C LEU A 80 20.53 16.20 2.96
N LEU A 81 20.03 16.42 1.73
CA LEU A 81 19.62 17.73 1.25
C LEU A 81 18.51 18.33 2.13
N ALA A 82 17.60 17.49 2.63
CA ALA A 82 16.58 17.92 3.59
C ALA A 82 17.19 18.39 4.91
N THR A 83 18.18 17.67 5.43
CA THR A 83 18.92 18.05 6.65
C THR A 83 19.72 19.34 6.45
N GLN A 84 20.22 19.58 5.22
CA GLN A 84 20.94 20.78 4.82
C GLN A 84 20.02 21.95 4.42
N ASN A 85 18.69 21.76 4.42
CA ASN A 85 17.71 22.74 3.95
C ASN A 85 17.92 23.22 2.50
N ARG A 86 18.45 22.35 1.61
CA ARG A 86 18.69 22.62 0.19
C ARG A 86 17.46 22.24 -0.64
N VAL A 87 16.41 23.05 -0.52
CA VAL A 87 15.07 22.73 -1.04
C VAL A 87 15.04 22.58 -2.57
N ASP A 88 15.55 23.55 -3.33
CA ASP A 88 15.47 23.54 -4.79
C ASP A 88 16.22 22.35 -5.41
N GLU A 89 17.42 22.05 -4.90
CA GLU A 89 18.19 20.89 -5.34
C GLU A 89 17.50 19.56 -4.99
N GLY A 90 16.82 19.51 -3.84
CA GLY A 90 16.00 18.37 -3.45
C GLY A 90 14.81 18.16 -4.40
N ILE A 91 14.16 19.25 -4.84
CA ILE A 91 13.07 19.19 -5.82
C ILE A 91 13.59 18.67 -7.17
N ASP A 92 14.68 19.25 -7.67
CA ASP A 92 15.25 18.89 -8.97
C ASP A 92 15.72 17.43 -8.99
N LEU A 93 16.43 17.00 -7.95
CA LEU A 93 16.89 15.61 -7.84
C LEU A 93 15.70 14.65 -7.72
N GLY A 94 14.71 14.97 -6.88
CA GLY A 94 13.55 14.11 -6.67
C GLY A 94 12.74 13.90 -7.95
N ARG A 95 12.53 14.95 -8.76
CA ARG A 95 11.84 14.86 -10.06
C ARG A 95 12.59 13.96 -11.02
N ARG A 96 13.89 14.19 -11.19
CA ARG A 96 14.73 13.38 -12.09
C ARG A 96 14.75 11.89 -11.69
N ILE A 97 14.68 11.58 -10.40
CA ILE A 97 14.53 10.20 -9.94
C ILE A 97 13.16 9.65 -10.36
N LEU A 98 12.06 10.33 -10.05
CA LEU A 98 10.71 9.87 -10.42
C LEU A 98 10.53 9.73 -11.94
N ASP A 99 11.17 10.57 -12.75
CA ASP A 99 11.14 10.48 -14.22
C ASP A 99 11.81 9.21 -14.74
N LEU A 100 12.76 8.61 -14.00
CA LEU A 100 13.34 7.32 -14.37
C LEU A 100 12.41 6.14 -14.08
N LEU A 101 11.44 6.29 -13.18
CA LEU A 101 10.63 5.18 -12.69
C LEU A 101 9.95 4.38 -13.82
N PRO A 102 9.29 5.00 -14.82
CA PRO A 102 8.66 4.27 -15.92
C PRO A 102 9.65 3.50 -16.81
N SER A 103 10.94 3.87 -16.79
CA SER A 103 11.99 3.22 -17.59
C SER A 103 12.59 1.99 -16.92
N VAL A 104 12.60 1.96 -15.58
CA VAL A 104 13.23 0.88 -14.79
C VAL A 104 12.21 -0.07 -14.15
N HIS A 105 10.98 0.38 -13.94
CA HIS A 105 9.91 -0.46 -13.43
C HIS A 105 9.05 -0.94 -14.59
N THR A 106 9.16 -2.23 -14.92
CA THR A 106 8.55 -2.75 -16.14
C THR A 106 7.78 -4.04 -15.96
N ARG A 107 6.90 -4.30 -16.94
CA ARG A 107 5.99 -5.45 -16.99
C ARG A 107 6.69 -6.78 -17.30
N ALA A 108 7.90 -6.71 -17.85
CA ALA A 108 8.71 -7.88 -18.18
C ALA A 108 9.31 -8.55 -16.93
N LEU A 109 9.49 -7.75 -15.87
CA LEU A 109 9.99 -8.22 -14.59
C LEU A 109 8.92 -9.05 -13.90
N ASP A 110 9.33 -10.15 -13.30
CA ASP A 110 8.47 -10.87 -12.38
C ASP A 110 8.15 -10.01 -11.15
N ARG A 111 7.21 -10.49 -10.33
CA ARG A 111 6.72 -9.74 -9.18
C ARG A 111 7.81 -9.42 -8.15
N ASN A 112 8.79 -10.31 -8.00
CA ASN A 112 9.88 -10.13 -7.04
C ASN A 112 10.87 -9.09 -7.54
N ASP A 113 11.21 -9.14 -8.82
CA ASP A 113 12.07 -8.14 -9.46
C ASP A 113 11.40 -6.75 -9.45
N GLN A 114 10.09 -6.69 -9.69
CA GLN A 114 9.30 -5.46 -9.57
C GLN A 114 9.38 -4.86 -8.16
N GLN A 115 9.16 -5.68 -7.12
CA GLN A 115 9.29 -5.24 -5.72
C GLN A 115 10.71 -4.78 -5.42
N PHE A 116 11.72 -5.50 -5.91
CA PHE A 116 13.12 -5.10 -5.72
C PHE A 116 13.41 -3.73 -6.33
N VAL A 117 13.01 -3.49 -7.58
CA VAL A 117 13.18 -2.20 -8.25
C VAL A 117 12.51 -1.08 -7.45
N VAL A 118 11.23 -1.23 -7.12
CA VAL A 118 10.49 -0.18 -6.41
C VAL A 118 11.05 0.08 -5.00
N SER A 119 11.59 -0.93 -4.34
CA SER A 119 12.24 -0.77 -3.03
C SER A 119 13.43 0.20 -3.04
N THR A 120 14.01 0.49 -4.22
CA THR A 120 15.08 1.51 -4.36
C THR A 120 14.58 2.94 -4.32
N PHE A 121 13.33 3.15 -4.71
CA PHE A 121 12.65 4.44 -4.72
C PHE A 121 12.00 4.74 -3.36
N ALA A 122 12.14 3.85 -2.37
CA ALA A 122 11.54 3.98 -1.06
C ALA A 122 11.81 5.36 -0.42
N GLY A 123 10.73 6.10 -0.15
CA GLY A 123 10.78 7.43 0.45
C GLY A 123 11.16 8.58 -0.49
N VAL A 124 11.47 8.34 -1.77
CA VAL A 124 11.76 9.41 -2.75
C VAL A 124 10.54 10.33 -2.89
N ALA A 125 9.37 9.76 -3.17
CA ALA A 125 8.12 10.49 -3.35
C ALA A 125 7.75 11.30 -2.09
N SER A 126 7.87 10.67 -0.92
CA SER A 126 7.61 11.29 0.39
C SER A 126 8.53 12.50 0.68
N ASN A 127 9.83 12.37 0.38
CA ASN A 127 10.80 13.46 0.54
C ASN A 127 10.56 14.58 -0.48
N LEU A 128 10.34 14.24 -1.76
CA LEU A 128 10.02 15.22 -2.80
C LEU A 128 8.74 16.01 -2.47
N CYS A 129 7.69 15.32 -2.00
CA CYS A 129 6.47 15.95 -1.51
C CYS A 129 6.78 16.97 -0.41
N SER A 130 7.62 16.60 0.57
CA SER A 130 8.02 17.50 1.66
C SER A 130 8.75 18.74 1.15
N PHE A 131 9.67 18.60 0.19
CA PHE A 131 10.35 19.73 -0.43
C PHE A 131 9.37 20.65 -1.18
N LEU A 132 8.47 20.08 -2.00
CA LEU A 132 7.47 20.84 -2.75
C LEU A 132 6.51 21.59 -1.81
N LEU A 133 6.08 20.96 -0.71
CA LEU A 133 5.27 21.62 0.32
C LEU A 133 6.04 22.75 1.03
N SER A 134 7.38 22.65 1.20
CA SER A 134 8.17 23.77 1.73
C SER A 134 8.29 24.95 0.77
N ALA A 135 8.18 24.69 -0.53
CA ALA A 135 8.15 25.70 -1.57
C ALA A 135 6.71 26.19 -1.90
N ASN A 136 5.69 25.83 -1.11
CA ASN A 136 4.27 26.14 -1.36
C ASN A 136 3.72 25.62 -2.71
N ARG A 137 4.27 24.52 -3.23
CA ARG A 137 3.89 23.89 -4.51
C ARG A 137 2.96 22.70 -4.27
N LEU A 138 1.78 22.96 -3.70
CA LEU A 138 0.86 21.94 -3.19
C LEU A 138 0.36 20.95 -4.28
N SER A 139 -0.09 21.45 -5.43
CA SER A 139 -0.60 20.59 -6.50
C SER A 139 0.46 19.61 -7.00
N GLU A 140 1.67 20.12 -7.24
CA GLU A 140 2.80 19.31 -7.69
C GLU A 140 3.25 18.31 -6.61
N ALA A 141 3.18 18.71 -5.33
CA ALA A 141 3.49 17.81 -4.22
C ALA A 141 2.57 16.59 -4.18
N LEU A 142 1.27 16.79 -4.45
CA LEU A 142 0.29 15.71 -4.51
C LEU A 142 0.50 14.83 -5.75
N GLU A 143 0.69 15.43 -6.93
CA GLU A 143 0.92 14.70 -8.18
C GLU A 143 2.18 13.83 -8.12
N CYS A 144 3.30 14.37 -7.65
CA CYS A 144 4.53 13.60 -7.49
C CYS A 144 4.41 12.51 -6.42
N LEU A 145 3.64 12.75 -5.36
CA LEU A 145 3.42 11.75 -4.30
C LEU A 145 2.58 10.59 -4.82
N GLU A 146 1.51 10.85 -5.55
CA GLU A 146 0.68 9.81 -6.17
C GLU A 146 1.45 9.04 -7.27
N GLN A 147 2.30 9.74 -8.05
CA GLN A 147 3.13 9.10 -9.09
C GLN A 147 4.16 8.13 -8.50
N GLY A 148 4.77 8.48 -7.37
CA GLY A 148 5.87 7.72 -6.78
C GLY A 148 5.47 6.73 -5.69
N ARG A 149 4.17 6.43 -5.56
CA ARG A 149 3.63 5.51 -4.55
C ARG A 149 2.69 4.48 -5.15
N ALA A 150 2.51 3.36 -4.43
CA ALA A 150 1.62 2.28 -4.82
C ALA A 150 1.82 1.91 -6.31
N ILE A 151 3.06 1.95 -6.77
CA ILE A 151 3.44 1.93 -8.19
C ILE A 151 2.98 0.61 -8.79
N ILE A 152 3.23 -0.48 -8.07
CA ILE A 152 2.88 -1.84 -8.48
C ILE A 152 1.36 -2.01 -8.52
N ILE A 153 0.65 -1.49 -7.51
CA ILE A 153 -0.83 -1.56 -7.47
C ILE A 153 -1.42 -0.76 -8.62
N THR A 154 -0.97 0.49 -8.80
CA THR A 154 -1.41 1.38 -9.87
C THR A 154 -1.18 0.76 -11.25
N GLN A 155 -0.02 0.13 -11.48
CA GLN A 155 0.25 -0.57 -12.73
C GLN A 155 -0.71 -1.75 -12.98
N LEU A 156 -0.99 -2.55 -11.95
CA LEU A 156 -1.98 -3.64 -12.07
C LEU A 156 -3.40 -3.15 -12.37
N LEU A 157 -3.72 -1.90 -12.00
CA LEU A 157 -4.98 -1.25 -12.35
C LEU A 157 -4.96 -0.72 -13.79
N ASP A 158 -3.83 -0.16 -14.24
CA ASP A 158 -3.64 0.36 -15.61
C ASP A 158 -3.60 -0.73 -16.69
N ASP A 159 -3.09 -1.91 -16.34
CA ASP A 159 -3.16 -3.13 -17.17
C ASP A 159 -4.60 -3.54 -17.53
N ARG A 160 -5.59 -2.95 -16.85
CA ARG A 160 -7.01 -3.23 -17.05
C ARG A 160 -7.71 -2.19 -17.92
N SER A 161 -7.04 -1.11 -18.33
CA SER A 161 -7.59 -0.09 -19.26
C SER A 161 -6.66 0.28 -20.42
N ASP A 162 -5.41 0.67 -20.16
CA ASP A 162 -4.67 1.54 -21.10
C ASP A 162 -3.84 0.79 -22.15
N LEU A 163 -3.17 -0.31 -21.77
CA LEU A 163 -2.41 -1.10 -22.76
C LEU A 163 -3.31 -2.03 -23.55
N SER A 164 -4.43 -2.46 -22.96
CA SER A 164 -5.45 -3.23 -23.67
C SER A 164 -6.08 -2.43 -24.80
N SER A 165 -6.42 -1.15 -24.57
CA SER A 165 -6.94 -0.27 -25.62
C SER A 165 -5.86 0.07 -26.64
N LEU A 166 -4.64 0.42 -26.20
CA LEU A 166 -3.54 0.72 -27.13
C LEU A 166 -3.21 -0.48 -28.02
N ARG A 167 -3.26 -1.71 -27.49
CA ARG A 167 -2.98 -2.92 -28.27
C ARG A 167 -4.10 -3.27 -29.24
N GLN A 168 -5.36 -2.91 -28.92
CA GLN A 168 -6.50 -3.06 -29.82
C GLN A 168 -6.38 -2.11 -31.02
N ASP A 169 -6.08 -0.83 -30.76
CA ASP A 169 -6.14 0.22 -31.78
C ASP A 169 -4.79 0.47 -32.47
N HIS A 170 -3.66 0.25 -31.77
CA HIS A 170 -2.29 0.56 -32.19
C HIS A 170 -1.28 -0.53 -31.83
N SER A 171 -1.55 -1.78 -32.23
CA SER A 171 -0.76 -2.97 -31.87
C SER A 171 0.75 -2.87 -32.14
N GLN A 172 1.18 -2.19 -33.22
CA GLN A 172 2.60 -2.00 -33.54
C GLN A 172 3.33 -1.12 -32.53
N LEU A 173 2.71 0.00 -32.11
CA LEU A 173 3.27 0.88 -31.08
C LEU A 173 3.35 0.18 -29.73
N ALA A 174 2.29 -0.55 -29.35
CA ALA A 174 2.27 -1.34 -28.13
C ALA A 174 3.38 -2.42 -28.10
N ASN A 175 3.61 -3.11 -29.23
CA ASN A 175 4.66 -4.13 -29.33
C ASN A 175 6.08 -3.51 -29.33
N ARG A 176 6.28 -2.37 -30.01
CA ARG A 176 7.56 -1.65 -29.98
C ARG A 176 7.89 -1.18 -28.57
N TYR A 177 6.92 -0.59 -27.87
CA TYR A 177 7.06 -0.19 -26.47
C TYR A 177 7.49 -1.37 -25.60
N GLN A 178 6.80 -2.51 -25.71
CA GLN A 178 7.14 -3.69 -24.92
C GLN A 178 8.55 -4.22 -25.25
N SER A 179 8.93 -4.28 -26.53
CA SER A 179 10.25 -4.74 -26.93
C SER A 179 11.38 -3.86 -26.39
N LEU A 180 11.20 -2.53 -26.43
CA LEU A 180 12.19 -1.57 -25.91
C LEU A 180 12.31 -1.68 -24.39
N VAL A 181 11.18 -1.84 -23.71
CA VAL A 181 11.14 -2.15 -22.28
C VAL A 181 11.92 -3.42 -21.96
N ASP A 182 11.70 -4.51 -22.69
CA ASP A 182 12.38 -5.78 -22.48
C ASP A 182 13.90 -5.64 -22.66
N GLU A 183 14.32 -4.88 -23.67
CA GLU A 183 15.73 -4.63 -23.98
C GLU A 183 16.44 -3.77 -22.92
N VAL A 184 15.79 -2.71 -22.42
CA VAL A 184 16.34 -1.86 -21.34
C VAL A 184 16.62 -2.68 -20.09
N ASN A 185 15.76 -3.66 -19.80
CA ASN A 185 15.83 -4.48 -18.58
C ASN A 185 16.59 -5.79 -18.75
N ALA A 186 17.01 -6.15 -19.96
CA ALA A 186 17.73 -7.39 -20.22
C ALA A 186 19.04 -7.45 -19.41
N PRO A 187 19.32 -8.53 -18.65
CA PRO A 187 20.53 -8.62 -17.84
C PRO A 187 21.80 -8.72 -18.70
N ILE A 188 22.82 -7.91 -18.39
CA ILE A 188 24.16 -8.06 -18.98
C ILE A 188 24.88 -9.14 -18.17
N ARG A 189 25.07 -10.33 -18.74
CA ARG A 189 25.80 -11.41 -18.08
C ARG A 189 27.28 -11.02 -17.91
N GLN A 190 27.80 -11.13 -16.69
CA GLN A 190 29.20 -10.82 -16.32
C GLN A 190 30.26 -11.72 -17.01
N THR A 191 29.87 -12.66 -17.86
CA THR A 191 30.78 -13.59 -18.56
C THR A 191 31.18 -13.13 -19.97
N SER A 192 30.78 -11.95 -20.41
CA SER A 192 31.10 -11.45 -21.75
C SER A 192 32.44 -10.69 -21.80
N PRO A 193 33.31 -10.92 -22.80
CA PRO A 193 34.53 -10.14 -23.03
C PRO A 193 34.26 -8.62 -23.07
N GLY A 194 35.19 -7.79 -22.56
CA GLY A 194 34.96 -6.35 -22.34
C GLY A 194 34.48 -5.53 -23.55
N VAL A 195 34.77 -5.95 -24.79
CA VAL A 195 34.24 -5.30 -26.02
C VAL A 195 32.74 -5.57 -26.18
N ILE A 196 32.28 -6.80 -25.93
CA ILE A 196 30.86 -7.17 -26.00
C ILE A 196 30.09 -6.45 -24.91
N GLU A 197 30.67 -6.34 -23.71
CA GLU A 197 30.06 -5.59 -22.62
C GLU A 197 29.88 -4.11 -22.96
N THR A 198 30.89 -3.47 -23.57
CA THR A 198 30.82 -2.07 -24.02
C THR A 198 29.73 -1.85 -25.07
N LEU A 199 29.58 -2.78 -26.03
CA LEU A 199 28.53 -2.73 -27.04
C LEU A 199 27.13 -2.91 -26.45
N LEU A 200 26.96 -3.86 -25.52
CA LEU A 200 25.69 -4.08 -24.82
C LEU A 200 25.28 -2.86 -24.00
N ARG A 201 26.25 -2.19 -23.35
CA ARG A 201 26.01 -0.92 -22.63
C ARG A 201 25.54 0.19 -23.56
N LYS A 202 26.21 0.36 -24.70
CA LYS A 202 25.82 1.34 -25.72
C LYS A 202 24.41 1.06 -26.23
N ARG A 203 24.08 -0.20 -26.54
CA ARG A 203 22.74 -0.57 -27.02
C ARG A 203 21.66 -0.29 -25.98
N ARG A 204 21.92 -0.55 -24.70
CA ARG A 204 20.98 -0.20 -23.63
C ARG A 204 20.71 1.31 -23.57
N GLN A 205 21.74 2.15 -23.72
CA GLN A 205 21.56 3.61 -23.76
C GLN A 205 20.69 4.05 -24.94
N GLU A 206 20.93 3.46 -26.11
CA GLU A 206 20.10 3.69 -27.30
C GLU A 206 18.65 3.25 -27.07
N ALA A 207 18.44 2.06 -26.48
CA ALA A 207 17.11 1.54 -26.16
C ALA A 207 16.34 2.44 -25.18
N VAL A 208 16.99 3.04 -24.18
CA VAL A 208 16.36 4.03 -23.27
C VAL A 208 15.90 5.27 -24.04
N ALA A 209 16.73 5.81 -24.94
CA ALA A 209 16.37 6.97 -25.76
C ALA A 209 15.24 6.65 -26.76
N GLU A 210 15.27 5.45 -27.35
CA GLU A 210 14.22 4.93 -28.23
C GLU A 210 12.91 4.73 -27.46
N LEU A 211 12.97 4.27 -26.21
CA LEU A 211 11.82 4.09 -25.33
C LEU A 211 11.16 5.43 -24.99
N ASP A 212 11.95 6.45 -24.63
CA ASP A 212 11.46 7.82 -24.40
C ASP A 212 10.75 8.39 -25.62
N THR A 213 11.31 8.12 -26.81
CA THR A 213 10.69 8.55 -28.08
C THR A 213 9.39 7.79 -28.33
N CYS A 214 9.37 6.48 -28.10
CA CYS A 214 8.18 5.65 -28.23
C CYS A 214 7.05 6.08 -27.27
N LEU A 215 7.38 6.42 -26.02
CA LEU A 215 6.42 6.95 -25.06
C LEU A 215 5.80 8.28 -25.52
N LYS A 216 6.60 9.18 -26.11
CA LYS A 216 6.09 10.43 -26.70
C LYS A 216 5.16 10.17 -27.88
N GLU A 217 5.50 9.22 -28.76
CA GLU A 217 4.65 8.82 -29.88
C GLU A 217 3.30 8.27 -29.40
N ILE A 218 3.30 7.39 -28.39
CA ILE A 218 2.05 6.85 -27.80
C ILE A 218 1.19 7.98 -27.23
N ARG A 219 1.78 8.98 -26.61
CA ARG A 219 1.06 10.14 -26.06
C ARG A 219 0.52 11.10 -27.11
N CYS A 220 0.86 10.92 -28.38
CA CYS A 220 0.22 11.65 -29.49
C CYS A 220 -1.02 10.91 -30.03
N VAL A 221 -1.29 9.69 -29.56
CA VAL A 221 -2.48 8.92 -29.94
C VAL A 221 -3.68 9.44 -29.15
N PRO A 222 -4.81 9.77 -29.82
CA PRO A 222 -6.03 10.20 -29.14
C PRO A 222 -6.50 9.18 -28.09
N GLY A 223 -6.77 9.64 -26.87
CA GLY A 223 -7.15 8.77 -25.73
C GLY A 223 -5.97 8.15 -24.98
N HIS A 224 -4.73 8.39 -25.42
CA HIS A 224 -3.49 7.93 -24.78
C HIS A 224 -2.54 9.07 -24.41
N GLU A 225 -3.01 10.31 -24.40
CA GLU A 225 -2.21 11.53 -24.14
C GLU A 225 -1.50 11.47 -22.78
N ARG A 226 -2.10 10.73 -21.84
CA ARG A 226 -1.59 10.52 -20.48
C ARG A 226 -1.04 9.12 -20.24
N PHE A 227 -0.71 8.37 -21.29
CA PHE A 227 -0.19 7.00 -21.16
C PHE A 227 1.02 6.94 -20.21
N MET A 228 0.89 6.13 -19.16
CA MET A 228 1.87 5.95 -18.08
C MET A 228 2.26 7.25 -17.35
N LEU A 229 1.41 8.28 -17.37
CA LEU A 229 1.52 9.46 -16.50
C LEU A 229 0.62 9.30 -15.26
N GLY A 230 1.02 9.91 -14.15
CA GLY A 230 0.20 9.98 -12.94
C GLY A 230 -1.08 10.80 -13.14
N GLN A 231 -2.04 10.69 -12.22
CA GLN A 231 -3.25 11.53 -12.25
C GLN A 231 -2.89 13.00 -11.99
N THR A 232 -3.62 13.92 -12.63
CA THR A 232 -3.64 15.34 -12.26
C THR A 232 -4.48 15.55 -11.01
N VAL A 233 -4.31 16.70 -10.35
CA VAL A 233 -5.19 17.10 -9.24
C VAL A 233 -6.67 17.08 -9.65
N ALA A 234 -7.02 17.53 -10.86
CA ALA A 234 -8.40 17.55 -11.33
C ALA A 234 -8.99 16.12 -11.42
N GLU A 235 -8.27 15.19 -12.04
CA GLU A 235 -8.67 13.78 -12.12
C GLU A 235 -8.78 13.12 -10.73
N MET A 236 -7.91 13.51 -9.78
CA MET A 236 -8.00 13.04 -8.39
C MET A 236 -9.26 13.57 -7.69
N GLN A 237 -9.64 14.83 -7.94
CA GLN A 237 -10.85 15.43 -7.36
C GLN A 237 -12.13 14.84 -7.95
N GLU A 238 -12.14 14.46 -9.23
CA GLU A 238 -13.26 13.76 -9.87
C GLU A 238 -13.58 12.40 -9.21
N CYS A 239 -12.59 11.78 -8.56
CA CYS A 239 -12.80 10.57 -7.77
C CYS A 239 -13.53 10.83 -6.44
N ILE A 240 -13.94 12.06 -6.14
CA ILE A 240 -14.57 12.43 -4.86
C ILE A 240 -15.95 13.00 -5.13
N ALA A 241 -16.98 12.17 -5.05
CA ALA A 241 -18.37 12.63 -5.10
C ALA A 241 -18.81 13.24 -3.75
N GLU A 242 -18.52 12.55 -2.64
CA GLU A 242 -18.82 12.99 -1.27
C GLU A 242 -17.66 12.63 -0.34
N GLY A 243 -17.36 13.48 0.64
CA GLY A 243 -16.28 13.27 1.61
C GLY A 243 -14.93 13.89 1.22
N SER A 244 -13.86 13.44 1.88
CA SER A 244 -12.51 13.97 1.68
C SER A 244 -11.46 12.86 1.68
N ILE A 245 -10.46 12.98 0.79
CA ILE A 245 -9.24 12.18 0.85
C ILE A 245 -8.22 12.94 1.70
N VAL A 246 -7.58 12.23 2.61
CA VAL A 246 -6.60 12.79 3.54
C VAL A 246 -5.30 12.02 3.40
N VAL A 247 -4.29 12.70 2.84
CA VAL A 247 -2.95 12.15 2.64
C VAL A 247 -2.04 12.65 3.75
N ILE A 248 -1.42 11.73 4.49
CA ILE A 248 -0.52 12.04 5.61
C ILE A 248 0.90 11.65 5.21
N ASN A 249 1.77 12.65 5.12
CA ASN A 249 3.16 12.47 4.74
C ASN A 249 4.06 12.78 5.94
N ILE A 250 4.88 11.80 6.36
CA ILE A 250 5.82 11.93 7.48
C ILE A 250 7.23 11.71 6.95
N THR A 251 8.08 12.73 7.03
CA THR A 251 9.52 12.62 6.74
C THR A 251 10.34 13.14 7.91
N ASP A 252 11.65 12.88 7.89
CA ASP A 252 12.58 13.46 8.88
C ASP A 252 12.71 14.98 8.76
N PHE A 253 12.25 15.56 7.64
CA PHE A 253 12.27 16.99 7.38
C PHE A 253 11.06 17.70 7.96
N ARG A 254 9.86 17.22 7.62
CA ARG A 254 8.58 17.79 8.06
C ARG A 254 7.47 16.74 7.97
N SER A 255 6.34 17.05 8.60
CA SER A 255 5.14 16.21 8.55
C SER A 255 3.94 17.06 8.21
N ASP A 256 3.16 16.58 7.26
CA ASP A 256 2.10 17.36 6.63
C ASP A 256 0.91 16.48 6.32
N THR A 257 -0.25 17.13 6.25
CA THR A 257 -1.46 16.55 5.68
C THR A 257 -1.87 17.33 4.44
N ILE A 258 -2.30 16.62 3.41
CA ILE A 258 -2.98 17.17 2.24
C ILE A 258 -4.44 16.69 2.30
N ILE A 259 -5.38 17.63 2.31
CA ILE A 259 -6.82 17.36 2.31
C ILE A 259 -7.37 17.70 0.92
N ILE A 260 -7.99 16.70 0.29
CA ILE A 260 -8.55 16.79 -1.04
C ILE A 260 -10.06 16.60 -0.92
N SER A 261 -10.82 17.53 -1.47
CA SER A 261 -12.26 17.44 -1.65
C SER A 261 -12.59 17.80 -3.10
N CYS A 262 -13.82 17.53 -3.55
CA CYS A 262 -14.24 17.72 -4.95
C CYS A 262 -13.85 19.10 -5.53
N ASN A 263 -13.87 20.16 -4.71
CA ASN A 263 -13.61 21.53 -5.14
C ASN A 263 -12.49 22.24 -4.36
N SER A 264 -11.74 21.53 -3.51
CA SER A 264 -10.69 22.16 -2.71
C SER A 264 -9.49 21.25 -2.48
N LEU A 265 -8.30 21.86 -2.49
CA LEU A 265 -7.05 21.23 -2.12
C LEU A 265 -6.37 22.09 -1.05
N ARG A 266 -6.11 21.52 0.13
CA ARG A 266 -5.54 22.23 1.28
C ARG A 266 -4.42 21.43 1.92
N THR A 267 -3.56 22.12 2.67
CA THR A 267 -2.51 21.47 3.46
C THR A 267 -2.48 21.98 4.90
N ILE A 268 -2.12 21.10 5.83
CA ILE A 268 -1.93 21.39 7.25
C ILE A 268 -0.54 20.88 7.64
N ALA A 269 0.31 21.77 8.15
CA ALA A 269 1.57 21.37 8.77
C ALA A 269 1.31 20.75 10.15
N LEU A 270 1.97 19.62 10.45
CA LEU A 270 1.79 18.85 11.67
C LEU A 270 3.12 18.75 12.46
N PRO A 271 3.59 19.84 13.08
CA PRO A 271 4.89 19.86 13.77
C PRO A 271 4.98 18.88 14.95
N GLU A 272 3.85 18.55 15.58
CA GLU A 272 3.79 17.58 16.69
C GLU A 272 3.86 16.12 16.25
N LEU A 273 3.63 15.84 14.96
CA LEU A 273 3.69 14.52 14.36
C LEU A 273 5.13 14.19 13.93
N SER A 274 6.07 14.16 14.88
CA SER A 274 7.50 13.99 14.53
C SER A 274 7.86 12.57 14.08
N ALA A 275 8.71 12.46 13.06
CA ALA A 275 9.18 11.16 12.54
C ALA A 275 9.88 10.27 13.59
N PRO A 276 10.71 10.79 14.52
CA PRO A 276 11.28 9.96 15.60
C PRO A 276 10.22 9.34 16.51
N LYS A 277 9.17 10.11 16.87
CA LYS A 277 8.09 9.61 17.73
C LYS A 277 7.19 8.63 16.98
N ALA A 278 6.90 8.90 15.70
CA ALA A 278 6.23 7.96 14.81
C ALA A 278 6.96 6.61 14.73
N ARG A 279 8.28 6.61 14.49
CA ARG A 279 9.11 5.38 14.49
C ARG A 279 9.05 4.64 15.81
N LEU A 280 9.07 5.35 16.94
CA LEU A 280 8.97 4.73 18.25
C LEU A 280 7.65 3.98 18.43
N TRP A 281 6.52 4.55 18.00
CA TRP A 281 5.23 3.88 18.10
C TRP A 281 5.07 2.71 17.12
N VAL A 282 5.43 2.92 15.85
CA VAL A 282 5.32 1.90 14.80
C VAL A 282 6.28 0.73 15.06
N GLY A 283 7.44 0.98 15.66
CA GLY A 283 8.42 -0.06 16.00
C GLY A 283 8.04 -0.93 17.21
N LYS A 284 6.99 -0.59 17.97
CA LYS A 284 6.56 -1.39 19.11
C LYS A 284 5.85 -2.66 18.66
N ASN A 285 6.18 -3.77 19.32
CA ASN A 285 5.43 -5.02 19.14
C ASN A 285 4.20 -5.05 20.06
N TRP A 286 3.02 -4.92 19.46
CA TRP A 286 1.74 -4.91 20.18
C TRP A 286 1.23 -6.31 20.54
N SER A 287 1.77 -7.38 19.92
CA SER A 287 1.38 -8.75 20.23
C SER A 287 2.00 -9.27 21.52
N THR A 288 1.22 -9.87 22.43
CA THR A 288 1.75 -10.64 23.57
C THR A 288 0.87 -11.84 23.91
N LYS A 289 1.50 -12.91 24.39
CA LYS A 289 0.82 -14.12 24.86
C LYS A 289 0.64 -14.15 26.39
N LYS A 290 1.28 -13.23 27.11
CA LYS A 290 1.25 -13.20 28.58
C LYS A 290 0.16 -12.26 29.06
N LYS A 291 -0.81 -12.80 29.79
CA LYS A 291 -1.91 -12.01 30.38
C LYS A 291 -1.41 -10.86 31.27
N SER A 292 -0.29 -11.06 31.98
CA SER A 292 0.32 -10.03 32.82
C SER A 292 0.83 -8.80 32.04
N GLU A 293 1.18 -8.96 30.76
CA GLU A 293 1.70 -7.88 29.91
C GLU A 293 0.59 -7.20 29.09
N GLN A 294 -0.58 -7.83 28.94
CA GLN A 294 -1.66 -7.33 28.09
C GLN A 294 -2.15 -5.94 28.52
N ARG A 295 -2.36 -5.73 29.82
CA ARG A 295 -2.84 -4.43 30.34
C ARG A 295 -1.86 -3.31 30.02
N GLY A 296 -0.57 -3.49 30.35
CA GLY A 296 0.44 -2.48 30.09
C GLY A 296 0.64 -2.17 28.61
N LYS A 297 0.46 -3.15 27.70
CA LYS A 297 0.48 -2.88 26.25
C LYS A 297 -0.73 -2.08 25.79
N ASN A 298 -1.92 -2.41 26.31
CA ASN A 298 -3.15 -1.67 26.01
C ASN A 298 -3.10 -0.23 26.51
N ASP A 299 -2.59 0.00 27.74
CA ASP A 299 -2.38 1.34 28.28
C ASP A 299 -1.44 2.16 27.38
N GLN A 300 -0.30 1.58 26.98
CA GLN A 300 0.63 2.23 26.04
C GLN A 300 0.01 2.46 24.65
N PHE A 301 -0.91 1.62 24.22
CA PHE A 301 -1.59 1.80 22.94
C PHE A 301 -2.65 2.91 23.03
N LEU A 302 -3.32 3.09 24.17
CA LEU A 302 -4.17 4.26 24.40
C LEU A 302 -3.35 5.55 24.37
N ASP A 303 -2.13 5.56 24.93
CA ASP A 303 -1.21 6.70 24.83
C ASP A 303 -0.84 7.00 23.36
N TYR A 304 -0.63 5.95 22.57
CA TYR A 304 -0.37 6.07 21.14
C TYR A 304 -1.56 6.71 20.40
N LEU A 305 -2.78 6.19 20.61
CA LEU A 305 -4.00 6.72 19.98
C LEU A 305 -4.29 8.16 20.41
N SER A 306 -4.03 8.50 21.68
CA SER A 306 -4.16 9.86 22.19
C SER A 306 -3.14 10.80 21.58
N TRP A 307 -1.87 10.39 21.45
CA TRP A 307 -0.87 11.19 20.74
C TRP A 307 -1.26 11.41 19.28
N LEU A 308 -1.67 10.35 18.57
CA LEU A 308 -2.07 10.42 17.16
C LEU A 308 -3.28 11.35 16.94
N TRP A 309 -4.20 11.37 17.91
CA TRP A 309 -5.33 12.31 17.91
C TRP A 309 -4.86 13.75 17.96
N HIS A 310 -4.07 14.11 18.97
CA HIS A 310 -3.66 15.50 19.19
C HIS A 310 -2.69 15.98 18.11
N ALA A 311 -1.70 15.16 17.75
CA ALA A 311 -0.66 15.55 16.80
C ALA A 311 -1.13 15.58 15.34
N CYS A 312 -2.29 15.00 15.02
CA CYS A 312 -2.74 14.83 13.64
C CYS A 312 -4.27 14.88 13.47
N VAL A 313 -4.99 13.86 13.92
CA VAL A 313 -6.39 13.64 13.50
C VAL A 313 -7.34 14.74 13.96
N LYS A 314 -7.10 15.35 15.13
CA LYS A 314 -7.91 16.46 15.65
C LYS A 314 -7.86 17.70 14.74
N HIS A 315 -6.69 18.02 14.19
CA HIS A 315 -6.53 19.14 13.26
C HIS A 315 -7.34 18.90 11.97
N ILE A 316 -7.31 17.67 11.48
CA ILE A 316 -8.02 17.25 10.27
C ILE A 316 -9.54 17.29 10.47
N VAL A 317 -10.03 16.78 11.60
CA VAL A 317 -11.45 16.88 11.98
C VAL A 317 -11.91 18.33 12.01
N THR A 318 -11.10 19.21 12.61
CA THR A 318 -11.42 20.64 12.74
C THR A 318 -11.52 21.31 11.37
N GLU A 319 -10.56 21.05 10.48
CA GLU A 319 -10.52 21.61 9.13
C GLU A 319 -11.69 21.12 8.26
N ILE A 320 -11.99 19.81 8.29
CA ILE A 320 -13.12 19.24 7.54
C ILE A 320 -14.44 19.81 8.05
N SER A 321 -14.61 19.90 9.38
CA SER A 321 -15.83 20.46 9.99
C SER A 321 -16.01 21.94 9.65
N ALA A 322 -14.94 22.72 9.62
CA ALA A 322 -14.98 24.15 9.27
C ALA A 322 -15.31 24.39 7.78
N SER A 323 -15.02 23.42 6.91
CA SER A 323 -15.24 23.51 5.46
C SER A 323 -16.65 23.10 5.02
N GLN A 324 -17.45 22.51 5.92
CA GLN A 324 -18.84 22.14 5.63
C GLN A 324 -19.75 23.37 5.76
N THR A 325 -20.22 23.88 4.61
CA THR A 325 -21.15 25.03 4.53
C THR A 325 -22.57 24.69 5.00
N HIS A 326 -22.96 23.43 4.90
CA HIS A 326 -24.17 22.86 5.51
C HIS A 326 -23.78 21.58 6.24
N PRO A 327 -24.06 21.45 7.55
CA PRO A 327 -23.90 20.17 8.23
C PRO A 327 -24.81 19.16 7.55
N SER A 328 -24.24 18.16 6.86
CA SER A 328 -25.03 17.02 6.43
C SER A 328 -25.60 16.31 7.67
N GLU A 329 -26.77 15.67 7.55
CA GLU A 329 -27.29 14.77 8.58
C GLU A 329 -26.43 13.49 8.62
N GLY A 330 -25.17 13.60 9.06
CA GLY A 330 -24.24 12.47 9.06
C GLY A 330 -22.81 12.83 9.44
N LEU A 331 -22.01 11.80 9.74
CA LEU A 331 -20.57 11.96 9.94
C LEU A 331 -19.86 12.14 8.59
N PRO A 332 -18.85 13.03 8.48
CA PRO A 332 -18.07 13.19 7.26
C PRO A 332 -17.38 11.88 6.85
N ARG A 333 -17.36 11.59 5.56
CA ARG A 333 -16.61 10.45 4.99
C ARG A 333 -15.16 10.85 4.74
N VAL A 334 -14.22 10.03 5.21
CA VAL A 334 -12.77 10.26 5.07
C VAL A 334 -12.07 9.02 4.54
N TRP A 335 -11.20 9.20 3.54
CA TRP A 335 -10.28 8.18 3.06
C TRP A 335 -8.83 8.53 3.42
N TRP A 336 -8.20 7.67 4.22
CA TRP A 336 -6.83 7.84 4.69
C TRP A 336 -5.83 7.24 3.70
N ILE A 337 -4.80 8.02 3.37
CA ILE A 337 -3.61 7.58 2.63
C ILE A 337 -2.38 7.97 3.44
N GLY A 338 -1.74 7.00 4.10
CA GLY A 338 -0.51 7.24 4.88
C GLY A 338 0.74 6.98 4.04
N SER A 339 1.78 7.82 4.18
CA SER A 339 3.11 7.71 3.56
C SER A 339 4.22 7.29 4.49
N GLY A 340 5.01 6.31 4.04
CA GLY A 340 6.09 5.65 4.77
C GLY A 340 5.62 5.18 6.15
N LEU A 341 6.05 5.89 7.19
CA LEU A 341 5.69 5.60 8.58
C LEU A 341 4.21 5.76 8.87
N ALA A 342 3.50 6.61 8.11
CA ALA A 342 2.06 6.80 8.26
C ALA A 342 1.23 5.65 7.67
N SER A 343 1.79 4.81 6.78
CA SER A 343 1.04 3.77 6.06
C SER A 343 0.35 2.75 6.97
N SER A 344 0.89 2.50 8.17
CA SER A 344 0.37 1.52 9.14
C SER A 344 -0.28 2.14 10.38
N MET A 345 -0.48 3.47 10.40
CA MET A 345 -1.03 4.15 11.58
C MET A 345 -2.58 4.05 11.65
N PRO A 346 -3.15 3.77 12.83
CA PRO A 346 -4.58 3.57 13.00
C PRO A 346 -5.33 4.91 13.16
N PHE A 347 -5.26 5.80 12.16
CA PHE A 347 -5.94 7.11 12.15
C PHE A 347 -7.44 7.01 12.47
N HIS A 348 -8.11 5.98 11.95
CA HIS A 348 -9.53 5.70 12.21
C HIS A 348 -9.87 5.44 13.69
N ALA A 349 -8.88 5.03 14.48
CA ALA A 349 -9.02 4.75 15.91
C ALA A 349 -8.40 5.83 16.79
N ALA A 350 -7.75 6.85 16.24
CA ALA A 350 -7.11 7.90 17.02
C ALA A 350 -8.13 8.61 17.92
N GLY A 351 -7.79 8.79 19.21
CA GLY A 351 -8.67 9.48 20.13
C GLY A 351 -8.29 9.37 21.60
N VAL A 352 -8.98 10.18 22.40
CA VAL A 352 -9.01 10.05 23.86
C VAL A 352 -10.18 9.15 24.23
N HIS A 353 -9.88 7.88 24.49
CA HIS A 353 -10.89 6.88 24.83
C HIS A 353 -11.12 6.85 26.34
N ALA A 354 -12.05 7.69 26.78
CA ALA A 354 -12.67 7.64 28.10
C ALA A 354 -14.18 7.42 27.96
N ARG A 355 -14.83 6.95 29.02
CA ARG A 355 -16.28 6.75 29.05
C ARG A 355 -16.99 8.09 28.75
N GLY A 356 -17.85 8.12 27.72
CA GLY A 356 -18.57 9.32 27.28
C GLY A 356 -17.79 10.30 26.40
N SER A 357 -16.49 10.08 26.17
CA SER A 357 -15.68 10.94 25.30
C SER A 357 -16.09 10.83 23.83
N LYS A 358 -16.26 11.99 23.17
CA LYS A 358 -16.43 12.14 21.71
C LYS A 358 -15.18 12.68 21.02
N GLU A 359 -14.07 12.81 21.75
CA GLU A 359 -12.76 13.24 21.21
C GLU A 359 -12.03 12.05 20.58
N ASN A 360 -12.61 11.47 19.54
CA ASN A 360 -12.02 10.36 18.80
C ASN A 360 -12.59 10.28 17.38
N ALA A 361 -11.82 9.70 16.47
CA ALA A 361 -12.18 9.57 15.06
C ALA A 361 -13.51 8.84 14.85
N TYR A 362 -13.77 7.75 15.57
CA TYR A 362 -15.04 7.00 15.46
C TYR A 362 -16.30 7.86 15.69
N CYS A 363 -16.23 8.85 16.58
CA CYS A 363 -17.38 9.73 16.86
C CYS A 363 -17.47 10.94 15.92
N ARG A 364 -16.47 11.16 15.07
CA ARG A 364 -16.30 12.42 14.31
C ARG A 364 -16.29 12.25 12.80
N MET A 365 -16.08 11.03 12.30
CA MET A 365 -16.03 10.74 10.87
C MET A 365 -16.24 9.25 10.59
N ILE A 366 -16.60 8.90 9.35
CA ILE A 366 -16.56 7.52 8.84
C ILE A 366 -15.24 7.35 8.09
N SER A 367 -14.37 6.50 8.63
CA SER A 367 -13.01 6.30 8.11
C SER A 367 -12.89 5.06 7.24
N SER A 368 -12.19 5.21 6.12
CA SER A 368 -11.72 4.14 5.25
C SER A 368 -10.28 4.41 4.82
N TYR A 369 -9.60 3.39 4.32
CA TYR A 369 -8.25 3.52 3.77
C TYR A 369 -8.27 3.24 2.27
N THR A 370 -7.26 3.75 1.56
CA THR A 370 -6.99 3.37 0.17
C THR A 370 -5.48 3.40 -0.08
N PRO A 371 -4.93 2.46 -0.89
CA PRO A 371 -3.50 2.47 -1.23
C PRO A 371 -3.06 3.75 -1.95
N SER A 372 -3.93 4.23 -2.84
CA SER A 372 -3.73 5.40 -3.70
C SER A 372 -5.08 6.02 -4.08
N ILE A 373 -5.07 7.23 -4.62
CA ILE A 373 -6.28 7.90 -5.12
C ILE A 373 -6.82 7.15 -6.33
N LYS A 374 -5.92 6.66 -7.19
CA LYS A 374 -6.29 5.83 -8.34
C LYS A 374 -6.99 4.54 -7.96
N ALA A 375 -6.53 3.87 -6.89
CA ALA A 375 -7.17 2.68 -6.36
C ALA A 375 -8.59 2.96 -5.84
N LEU A 376 -8.82 4.14 -5.25
CA LEU A 376 -10.15 4.58 -4.85
C LEU A 376 -11.07 4.78 -6.07
N GLY A 377 -10.60 5.48 -7.10
CA GLY A 377 -11.35 5.65 -8.34
C GLY A 377 -11.65 4.32 -9.04
N TYR A 378 -10.72 3.36 -9.01
CA TYR A 378 -10.97 2.00 -9.49
C TYR A 378 -12.06 1.29 -8.68
N ALA A 379 -12.00 1.34 -7.35
CA ALA A 379 -13.00 0.74 -6.48
C ALA A 379 -14.40 1.35 -6.71
N GLN A 380 -14.51 2.66 -6.94
CA GLN A 380 -15.78 3.31 -7.29
C GLN A 380 -16.35 2.80 -8.61
N LYS A 381 -15.50 2.67 -9.64
CA LYS A 381 -15.89 2.09 -10.93
C LYS A 381 -16.36 0.65 -10.77
N GLN A 382 -15.71 -0.17 -9.94
CA GLN A 382 -16.14 -1.55 -9.68
C GLN A 382 -17.46 -1.61 -8.91
N ALA A 383 -17.65 -0.77 -7.90
CA ALA A 383 -18.92 -0.68 -7.17
C ALA A 383 -20.08 -0.36 -8.11
N LYS A 384 -19.89 0.63 -9.00
CA LYS A 384 -20.89 0.99 -10.01
C LYS A 384 -21.19 -0.17 -10.98
N ARG A 385 -20.15 -0.83 -11.50
CA ARG A 385 -20.30 -1.99 -12.41
C ARG A 385 -21.01 -3.16 -11.76
N ALA A 386 -20.67 -3.47 -10.51
CA ALA A 386 -21.34 -4.52 -9.75
C ALA A 386 -22.82 -4.17 -9.51
N GLN A 387 -23.14 -2.89 -9.29
CA GLN A 387 -24.52 -2.44 -9.16
C GLN A 387 -25.30 -2.53 -10.47
N GLU A 388 -24.71 -2.10 -11.59
CA GLU A 388 -25.32 -2.20 -12.92
C GLU A 388 -25.59 -3.67 -13.30
N ALA A 389 -24.67 -4.57 -12.95
CA ALA A 389 -24.84 -6.00 -13.18
C ALA A 389 -26.02 -6.61 -12.39
N LEU A 390 -26.29 -6.11 -11.17
CA LEU A 390 -27.46 -6.53 -10.38
C LEU A 390 -28.77 -6.06 -11.04
N VAL A 391 -28.84 -4.78 -11.43
CA VAL A 391 -30.05 -4.21 -12.05
C VAL A 391 -30.38 -4.88 -13.38
N ALA A 392 -29.37 -5.24 -14.17
CA ALA A 392 -29.59 -5.95 -15.44
C ALA A 392 -30.19 -7.36 -15.24
N GLN A 393 -29.89 -8.04 -14.14
CA GLN A 393 -30.40 -9.39 -13.87
C GLN A 393 -31.84 -9.40 -13.39
N ASP A 394 -32.25 -8.41 -12.61
CA ASP A 394 -33.66 -8.26 -12.19
C ASP A 394 -34.60 -8.05 -13.40
N ALA A 395 -34.06 -7.64 -14.56
CA ALA A 395 -34.81 -7.42 -15.80
C ALA A 395 -34.88 -8.65 -16.74
N ASP A 396 -33.88 -9.54 -16.71
CA ASP A 396 -33.82 -10.73 -17.57
C ASP A 396 -34.32 -11.99 -16.81
N THR A 397 -35.63 -12.20 -16.77
CA THR A 397 -36.28 -13.35 -16.09
C THR A 397 -36.01 -14.74 -16.69
N GLU A 398 -35.19 -14.86 -17.75
CA GLU A 398 -35.01 -16.12 -18.50
C GLU A 398 -33.65 -16.83 -18.29
N THR A 399 -32.72 -16.29 -17.49
CA THR A 399 -31.44 -16.98 -17.18
C THR A 399 -31.22 -17.21 -15.67
N GLU A 400 -31.24 -18.48 -15.26
CA GLU A 400 -31.07 -18.97 -13.87
C GLU A 400 -29.64 -18.79 -13.27
N THR A 401 -28.87 -17.76 -13.64
CA THR A 401 -27.61 -17.48 -12.94
C THR A 401 -27.86 -16.53 -11.78
N ASP A 402 -28.23 -17.09 -10.63
CA ASP A 402 -28.31 -16.36 -9.35
C ASP A 402 -26.90 -15.86 -8.96
N THR A 403 -26.60 -14.59 -9.22
CA THR A 403 -25.28 -13.99 -8.90
C THR A 403 -25.21 -13.36 -7.52
N ASN A 404 -26.31 -13.40 -6.75
CA ASN A 404 -26.31 -12.97 -5.36
C ASN A 404 -25.78 -14.10 -4.46
N THR A 405 -24.49 -14.40 -4.63
CA THR A 405 -23.81 -15.52 -3.96
C THR A 405 -22.73 -15.05 -2.98
N MET A 406 -22.54 -15.84 -1.93
CA MET A 406 -21.51 -15.63 -0.91
C MET A 406 -20.59 -16.84 -0.79
N LEU A 407 -19.29 -16.59 -0.68
CA LEU A 407 -18.30 -17.57 -0.26
C LEU A 407 -18.00 -17.38 1.24
N ILE A 408 -17.97 -18.49 2.00
CA ILE A 408 -17.37 -18.54 3.34
C ILE A 408 -16.25 -19.58 3.33
N ALA A 409 -15.02 -19.16 3.62
CA ALA A 409 -13.87 -20.04 3.74
C ALA A 409 -13.37 -20.04 5.20
N ALA A 410 -13.54 -21.16 5.89
CA ALA A 410 -13.22 -21.33 7.30
C ALA A 410 -12.04 -22.29 7.50
N MET A 411 -11.08 -21.90 8.34
CA MET A 411 -9.92 -22.72 8.73
C MET A 411 -9.81 -22.84 10.27
N PRO A 412 -10.62 -23.70 10.93
CA PRO A 412 -10.53 -23.90 12.38
C PRO A 412 -9.18 -24.46 12.85
N THR A 413 -8.57 -25.28 11.99
CA THR A 413 -7.23 -25.85 12.18
C THR A 413 -6.43 -25.63 10.90
N SER A 414 -5.11 -25.54 11.01
CA SER A 414 -4.24 -25.40 9.84
C SER A 414 -3.06 -26.35 9.95
N PRO A 415 -2.65 -26.98 8.83
CA PRO A 415 -1.46 -27.81 8.79
C PRO A 415 -0.20 -26.96 9.00
N LYS A 416 0.87 -27.62 9.42
CA LYS A 416 2.17 -27.01 9.65
C LYS A 416 2.76 -26.54 8.30
N GLY A 417 3.20 -25.29 8.22
CA GLY A 417 3.80 -24.74 7.02
C GLY A 417 5.25 -25.20 6.80
N PRO A 418 5.76 -25.12 5.56
CA PRO A 418 7.18 -25.33 5.28
C PRO A 418 8.03 -24.33 6.08
N GLY A 419 8.94 -24.83 6.92
CA GLY A 419 9.81 -23.98 7.75
C GLY A 419 9.21 -23.51 9.08
N ASP A 420 7.93 -23.79 9.35
CA ASP A 420 7.33 -23.47 10.65
C ASP A 420 7.94 -24.35 11.76
N LYS A 421 8.29 -23.73 12.90
CA LYS A 421 8.77 -24.50 14.06
C LYS A 421 7.64 -25.31 14.73
N LYS A 422 6.40 -24.84 14.65
CA LYS A 422 5.21 -25.43 15.28
C LYS A 422 3.99 -25.24 14.40
N THR A 423 3.01 -26.13 14.52
CA THR A 423 1.70 -25.98 13.88
C THR A 423 1.03 -24.68 14.31
N PRO A 424 0.35 -23.96 13.39
CA PRO A 424 -0.50 -22.83 13.75
C PRO A 424 -1.49 -23.19 14.86
N LYS A 425 -1.88 -22.20 15.67
CA LYS A 425 -2.87 -22.44 16.73
C LYS A 425 -4.23 -22.70 16.13
N ASN A 426 -5.02 -23.55 16.76
CA ASN A 426 -6.43 -23.70 16.42
C ASN A 426 -7.17 -22.39 16.72
N LEU A 427 -8.05 -22.00 15.79
CA LEU A 427 -8.92 -20.85 15.91
C LEU A 427 -10.29 -21.34 16.36
N ARG A 428 -10.60 -21.19 17.65
CA ARG A 428 -11.80 -21.79 18.24
C ARG A 428 -13.07 -21.03 17.83
N GLY A 429 -12.94 -19.72 17.58
CA GLY A 429 -14.06 -18.88 17.17
C GLY A 429 -14.49 -19.05 15.71
N VAL A 430 -13.67 -19.65 14.84
CA VAL A 430 -13.94 -19.73 13.39
C VAL A 430 -15.22 -20.50 13.05
N GLU A 431 -15.46 -21.63 13.74
CA GLU A 431 -16.68 -22.41 13.53
C GLU A 431 -17.93 -21.66 14.02
N GLU A 432 -17.78 -20.87 15.08
CA GLU A 432 -18.85 -20.03 15.60
C GLU A 432 -19.16 -18.86 14.66
N GLU A 433 -18.13 -18.16 14.20
CA GLU A 433 -18.23 -17.09 13.20
C GLU A 433 -18.92 -17.58 11.93
N MET A 434 -18.47 -18.71 11.36
CA MET A 434 -19.11 -19.29 10.18
C MET A 434 -20.59 -19.60 10.41
N ARG A 435 -20.94 -20.16 11.58
CA ARG A 435 -22.33 -20.52 11.91
C ARG A 435 -23.23 -19.29 12.02
N GLU A 436 -22.78 -18.25 12.72
CA GLU A 436 -23.55 -17.01 12.90
C GLU A 436 -23.80 -16.32 11.55
N ILE A 437 -22.78 -16.26 10.69
CA ILE A 437 -22.91 -15.67 9.35
C ILE A 437 -23.87 -16.48 8.49
N LEU A 438 -23.76 -17.81 8.48
CA LEU A 438 -24.69 -18.69 7.77
C LEU A 438 -26.14 -18.49 8.22
N ILE A 439 -26.38 -18.26 9.51
CA ILE A 439 -27.73 -17.98 10.01
C ILE A 439 -28.26 -16.67 9.44
N LEU A 440 -27.44 -15.62 9.41
CA LEU A 440 -27.80 -14.29 8.91
C LEU A 440 -28.04 -14.26 7.39
N THR A 441 -27.28 -15.06 6.62
CA THR A 441 -27.31 -15.00 5.15
C THR A 441 -28.37 -15.92 4.51
N ARG A 442 -28.89 -16.91 5.25
CA ARG A 442 -29.86 -17.92 4.77
C ARG A 442 -31.06 -17.36 4.01
N SER A 443 -31.60 -16.22 4.42
CA SER A 443 -32.76 -15.59 3.80
C SER A 443 -32.42 -14.51 2.77
N HIS A 444 -31.13 -14.22 2.56
CA HIS A 444 -30.67 -13.08 1.76
C HIS A 444 -29.87 -13.47 0.53
N MET A 445 -29.15 -14.60 0.55
CA MET A 445 -28.25 -15.00 -0.54
C MET A 445 -27.85 -16.47 -0.48
N ARG A 446 -27.55 -17.06 -1.64
CA ARG A 446 -27.00 -18.41 -1.72
C ARG A 446 -25.56 -18.42 -1.22
N THR A 447 -25.28 -19.21 -0.20
CA THR A 447 -23.95 -19.26 0.44
C THR A 447 -23.26 -20.59 0.17
N THR A 448 -22.05 -20.54 -0.38
CA THR A 448 -21.12 -21.67 -0.50
C THR A 448 -20.12 -21.58 0.66
N ALA A 449 -20.19 -22.52 1.60
CA ALA A 449 -19.29 -22.57 2.75
C ALA A 449 -18.34 -23.77 2.64
N TYR A 450 -17.05 -23.51 2.80
CA TYR A 450 -16.00 -24.52 2.89
C TYR A 450 -15.31 -24.48 4.24
N THR A 451 -15.11 -25.66 4.82
CA THR A 451 -14.17 -25.86 5.92
C THR A 451 -12.92 -26.53 5.36
N HIS A 452 -11.74 -25.99 5.68
CA HIS A 452 -10.45 -26.43 5.14
C HIS A 452 -10.29 -26.39 3.61
N PRO A 453 -10.70 -25.31 2.90
CA PRO A 453 -10.57 -25.25 1.45
C PRO A 453 -9.11 -25.11 1.00
N SER A 454 -8.84 -25.50 -0.26
CA SER A 454 -7.63 -25.12 -0.98
C SER A 454 -7.74 -23.73 -1.60
N ALA A 455 -6.61 -23.14 -1.94
CA ALA A 455 -6.59 -21.85 -2.62
C ALA A 455 -7.23 -21.96 -4.02
N ASP A 456 -7.03 -23.06 -4.74
CA ASP A 456 -7.66 -23.27 -6.06
C ASP A 456 -9.19 -23.32 -5.97
N GLN A 457 -9.73 -24.04 -4.98
CA GLN A 457 -11.18 -24.09 -4.74
C GLN A 457 -11.75 -22.70 -4.45
N VAL A 458 -11.06 -21.91 -3.63
CA VAL A 458 -11.44 -20.53 -3.33
C VAL A 458 -11.41 -19.67 -4.59
N LEU A 459 -10.31 -19.71 -5.36
CA LEU A 459 -10.13 -18.88 -6.55
C LEU A 459 -11.23 -19.11 -7.59
N GLU A 460 -11.68 -20.36 -7.78
CA GLU A 460 -12.78 -20.67 -8.70
C GLU A 460 -14.10 -20.05 -8.25
N VAL A 461 -14.45 -20.14 -6.96
CA VAL A 461 -15.69 -19.54 -6.45
C VAL A 461 -15.63 -18.01 -6.44
N LEU A 462 -14.46 -17.42 -6.18
CA LEU A 462 -14.28 -15.97 -6.20
C LEU A 462 -14.70 -15.33 -7.53
N LYS A 463 -14.55 -16.03 -8.66
CA LYS A 463 -14.93 -15.54 -10.00
C LYS A 463 -16.42 -15.21 -10.13
N THR A 464 -17.26 -15.82 -9.29
CA THR A 464 -18.72 -15.72 -9.38
C THR A 464 -19.37 -15.13 -8.13
N CYS A 465 -18.67 -15.11 -6.99
CA CYS A 465 -19.23 -14.61 -5.74
C CYS A 465 -19.30 -13.08 -5.67
N ARG A 466 -20.33 -12.58 -4.99
CA ARG A 466 -20.52 -11.15 -4.68
C ARG A 466 -19.89 -10.78 -3.35
N ILE A 467 -20.01 -11.66 -2.36
CA ILE A 467 -19.42 -11.49 -1.03
C ILE A 467 -18.49 -12.67 -0.75
N ALA A 468 -17.28 -12.38 -0.26
CA ALA A 468 -16.36 -13.39 0.22
C ALA A 468 -16.01 -13.13 1.68
N HIS A 469 -16.18 -14.13 2.54
CA HIS A 469 -15.79 -14.10 3.94
C HIS A 469 -14.71 -15.15 4.20
N PHE A 470 -13.65 -14.73 4.88
CA PHE A 470 -12.55 -15.61 5.27
C PHE A 470 -12.38 -15.57 6.78
N ALA A 471 -12.42 -16.73 7.42
CA ALA A 471 -12.17 -16.92 8.85
C ALA A 471 -10.99 -17.88 9.01
N CYS A 472 -9.77 -17.33 9.06
CA CYS A 472 -8.53 -18.12 8.99
C CYS A 472 -7.30 -17.35 9.53
N HIS A 473 -6.13 -17.97 9.49
CA HIS A 473 -4.88 -17.27 9.76
C HIS A 473 -4.43 -16.45 8.55
N GLY A 474 -4.03 -15.21 8.80
CA GLY A 474 -3.32 -14.39 7.83
C GLY A 474 -1.81 -14.41 8.09
N THR A 475 -1.03 -14.21 7.03
CA THR A 475 0.43 -14.08 7.10
C THR A 475 0.87 -12.87 6.31
N SER A 476 1.76 -12.08 6.91
CA SER A 476 2.47 -10.97 6.27
C SER A 476 3.95 -11.33 6.16
N ASP A 477 4.44 -11.47 4.94
CA ASP A 477 5.82 -11.76 4.61
C ASP A 477 6.63 -10.46 4.54
N ILE A 478 7.77 -10.43 5.23
CA ILE A 478 8.60 -9.22 5.40
C ILE A 478 9.51 -9.00 4.19
N SER A 479 9.90 -10.08 3.52
CA SER A 479 10.81 -10.06 2.37
C SER A 479 10.07 -9.89 1.04
N ASP A 480 8.92 -10.56 0.91
CA ASP A 480 8.10 -10.57 -0.29
C ASP A 480 6.63 -10.36 0.09
N PRO A 481 6.18 -9.09 0.17
CA PRO A 481 4.79 -8.78 0.49
C PRO A 481 3.76 -9.46 -0.44
N SER A 482 4.11 -9.77 -1.69
CA SER A 482 3.20 -10.45 -2.63
C SER A 482 2.95 -11.91 -2.28
N SER A 483 3.88 -12.54 -1.53
CA SER A 483 3.72 -13.88 -0.93
C SER A 483 2.93 -13.88 0.39
N SER A 484 2.59 -12.70 0.94
CA SER A 484 1.62 -12.59 2.03
C SER A 484 0.27 -13.19 1.61
N GLY A 485 -0.56 -13.62 2.55
CA GLY A 485 -1.78 -14.32 2.18
C GLY A 485 -2.57 -14.93 3.33
N LEU A 486 -3.59 -15.68 2.97
CA LEU A 486 -4.41 -16.46 3.89
C LEU A 486 -3.92 -17.91 3.89
N ILE A 487 -3.75 -18.48 5.09
CA ILE A 487 -3.38 -19.89 5.25
C ILE A 487 -4.60 -20.76 5.00
N LEU A 488 -4.46 -21.65 4.03
CA LEU A 488 -5.45 -22.63 3.59
C LEU A 488 -4.83 -24.05 3.65
N GLN A 489 -5.53 -25.05 3.12
CA GLN A 489 -5.04 -26.43 3.10
C GLN A 489 -5.31 -27.10 1.76
N LYS A 490 -4.37 -27.92 1.31
CA LYS A 490 -4.56 -28.78 0.14
C LYS A 490 -4.15 -30.21 0.47
N SER A 491 -4.69 -31.15 -0.30
CA SER A 491 -4.25 -32.55 -0.28
C SER A 491 -3.08 -32.71 -1.23
N ALA A 492 -1.99 -33.32 -0.76
CA ALA A 492 -0.79 -33.58 -1.56
C ALA A 492 -0.61 -35.08 -1.83
N GLY A 493 -0.58 -35.43 -3.11
CA GLY A 493 -0.22 -36.76 -3.61
C GLY A 493 -1.23 -37.88 -3.32
N PRO A 494 -0.86 -39.14 -3.65
CA PRO A 494 -1.74 -40.31 -3.51
C PRO A 494 -2.04 -40.69 -2.05
N SER A 495 -1.27 -40.18 -1.09
CA SER A 495 -1.40 -40.50 0.33
C SER A 495 -2.34 -39.56 1.10
N GLU A 496 -3.00 -38.63 0.41
CA GLU A 496 -3.88 -37.59 0.99
C GLU A 496 -3.26 -36.81 2.16
N ALA A 497 -1.94 -36.58 2.12
CA ALA A 497 -1.27 -35.84 3.18
C ALA A 497 -1.72 -34.37 3.14
N LEU A 498 -2.14 -33.84 4.30
CA LEU A 498 -2.61 -32.46 4.40
C LEU A 498 -1.42 -31.50 4.47
N GLU A 499 -1.28 -30.66 3.45
CA GLU A 499 -0.24 -29.64 3.35
C GLU A 499 -0.83 -28.24 3.47
N GLN A 500 -0.02 -27.31 3.97
CA GLN A 500 -0.38 -25.90 4.00
C GLN A 500 -0.43 -25.34 2.58
N ASP A 501 -1.58 -24.78 2.24
CA ASP A 501 -1.77 -23.99 1.02
C ASP A 501 -1.84 -22.50 1.38
N ARG A 502 -1.64 -21.63 0.40
CA ARG A 502 -1.69 -20.19 0.60
C ARG A 502 -2.42 -19.51 -0.54
N LEU A 503 -3.44 -18.74 -0.17
CA LEU A 503 -4.06 -17.76 -1.06
C LEU A 503 -3.26 -16.47 -0.95
N THR A 504 -2.27 -16.30 -1.82
CA THR A 504 -1.33 -15.16 -1.78
C THR A 504 -1.93 -13.89 -2.37
N VAL A 505 -1.38 -12.73 -2.02
CA VAL A 505 -1.74 -11.44 -2.62
C VAL A 505 -1.64 -11.51 -4.13
N GLN A 506 -0.53 -12.06 -4.65
CA GLN A 506 -0.31 -12.23 -6.08
C GLN A 506 -1.44 -13.02 -6.77
N ARG A 507 -1.76 -14.21 -6.24
CA ARG A 507 -2.79 -15.08 -6.83
C ARG A 507 -4.17 -14.42 -6.85
N VAL A 508 -4.50 -13.64 -5.82
CA VAL A 508 -5.77 -12.91 -5.76
C VAL A 508 -5.74 -11.71 -6.70
N SER A 509 -4.66 -10.93 -6.74
CA SER A 509 -4.56 -9.74 -7.60
C SER A 509 -4.57 -10.05 -9.09
N ASP A 510 -4.21 -11.27 -9.48
CA ASP A 510 -4.27 -11.75 -10.87
C ASP A 510 -5.72 -11.99 -11.34
N LEU A 511 -6.68 -12.09 -10.41
CA LEU A 511 -8.10 -12.23 -10.74
C LEU A 511 -8.70 -10.93 -11.30
N ARG A 512 -9.73 -11.08 -12.14
CA ARG A 512 -10.57 -10.00 -12.65
C ARG A 512 -12.03 -10.29 -12.30
N LEU A 513 -12.47 -9.80 -11.16
CA LEU A 513 -13.75 -10.12 -10.57
C LEU A 513 -14.79 -9.05 -10.95
N ARG A 514 -15.78 -9.44 -11.73
CA ARG A 514 -16.81 -8.54 -12.26
C ARG A 514 -17.93 -8.25 -11.25
N TYR A 515 -18.27 -9.24 -10.41
CA TYR A 515 -19.42 -9.21 -9.52
C TYR A 515 -19.06 -8.97 -8.05
N ALA A 516 -17.77 -8.88 -7.75
CA ALA A 516 -17.25 -8.71 -6.40
C ALA A 516 -17.74 -7.40 -5.76
N GLN A 517 -18.19 -7.46 -4.51
CA GLN A 517 -18.64 -6.30 -3.73
C GLN A 517 -17.98 -6.19 -2.37
N ILE A 518 -18.02 -7.26 -1.54
CA ILE A 518 -17.40 -7.25 -0.21
C ILE A 518 -16.45 -8.43 -0.06
N ALA A 519 -15.21 -8.16 0.32
CA ALA A 519 -14.33 -9.16 0.91
C ALA A 519 -14.16 -8.85 2.41
N TYR A 520 -14.59 -9.75 3.28
CA TYR A 520 -14.40 -9.66 4.72
C TYR A 520 -13.32 -10.64 5.16
N LEU A 521 -12.14 -10.12 5.52
CA LEU A 521 -10.99 -10.92 5.89
C LEU A 521 -10.86 -10.97 7.43
N SER A 522 -11.60 -11.88 8.06
CA SER A 522 -11.48 -12.25 9.48
C SER A 522 -10.20 -13.06 9.70
N ALA A 523 -9.07 -12.41 9.45
CA ALA A 523 -7.76 -13.00 9.54
C ALA A 523 -6.75 -11.95 10.01
N CYS A 524 -5.80 -12.41 10.82
CA CYS A 524 -4.78 -11.56 11.44
C CYS A 524 -3.88 -10.88 10.40
N SER A 525 -3.52 -9.61 10.62
CA SER A 525 -2.49 -8.90 9.82
C SER A 525 -2.77 -8.83 8.31
N THR A 526 -4.04 -8.84 7.89
CA THR A 526 -4.45 -8.80 6.47
C THR A 526 -4.27 -7.43 5.84
N ALA A 527 -4.23 -6.37 6.64
CA ALA A 527 -3.93 -4.99 6.26
C ALA A 527 -2.53 -4.53 6.74
N GLU A 528 -1.64 -5.48 7.09
CA GLU A 528 -0.30 -5.17 7.61
C GLU A 528 0.76 -5.37 6.52
N ASN A 529 1.54 -4.33 6.24
CA ASN A 529 2.77 -4.42 5.45
C ASN A 529 3.99 -4.27 6.36
N LYS A 530 4.76 -5.35 6.53
CA LYS A 530 5.97 -5.37 7.36
C LYS A 530 7.25 -5.00 6.61
N ALA A 531 7.19 -4.92 5.28
CA ALA A 531 8.35 -4.59 4.45
C ALA A 531 8.58 -3.07 4.47
N ALA A 532 9.45 -2.59 5.36
CA ALA A 532 9.68 -1.15 5.55
C ALA A 532 10.06 -0.41 4.24
N ARG A 533 10.84 -1.05 3.36
CA ARG A 533 11.24 -0.48 2.05
C ARG A 533 10.13 -0.51 0.98
N LEU A 534 9.03 -1.21 1.26
CA LEU A 534 7.86 -1.30 0.40
C LEU A 534 6.61 -0.75 1.10
N SER A 535 6.79 0.03 2.17
CA SER A 535 5.68 0.62 2.94
C SER A 535 4.80 1.55 2.10
N ASP A 536 5.39 2.24 1.14
CA ASP A 536 4.72 3.10 0.16
C ASP A 536 4.01 2.31 -0.96
N GLU A 537 4.30 1.01 -1.11
CA GLU A 537 3.62 0.14 -2.09
C GLU A 537 2.31 -0.43 -1.55
N VAL A 538 2.11 -0.43 -0.23
CA VAL A 538 0.86 -0.85 0.42
C VAL A 538 0.41 -2.26 -0.05
N ILE A 539 1.38 -3.15 -0.32
CA ILE A 539 1.11 -4.54 -0.72
C ILE A 539 0.78 -5.35 0.53
N HIS A 540 -0.49 -5.75 0.65
CA HIS A 540 -1.00 -6.61 1.70
C HIS A 540 -2.24 -7.35 1.18
N VAL A 541 -2.76 -8.34 1.91
CA VAL A 541 -3.89 -9.17 1.46
C VAL A 541 -5.09 -8.32 1.05
N VAL A 542 -5.42 -7.29 1.84
CA VAL A 542 -6.53 -6.37 1.55
C VAL A 542 -6.39 -5.67 0.18
N SER A 543 -5.20 -5.20 -0.21
CA SER A 543 -5.00 -4.51 -1.48
C SER A 543 -5.03 -5.48 -2.66
N GLY A 544 -4.61 -6.75 -2.45
CA GLY A 544 -4.81 -7.81 -3.45
C GLY A 544 -6.28 -8.03 -3.82
N PHE A 545 -7.18 -8.06 -2.82
CA PHE A 545 -8.63 -8.16 -3.05
C PHE A 545 -9.22 -6.90 -3.71
N GLN A 546 -8.74 -5.70 -3.35
CA GLN A 546 -9.15 -4.47 -4.05
C GLN A 546 -8.76 -4.51 -5.52
N VAL A 547 -7.52 -4.87 -5.81
CA VAL A 547 -7.03 -5.03 -7.20
C VAL A 547 -7.84 -6.09 -7.93
N ALA A 548 -8.16 -7.22 -7.29
CA ALA A 548 -8.96 -8.28 -7.90
C ALA A 548 -10.34 -7.80 -8.39
N GLY A 549 -10.94 -6.85 -7.68
CA GLY A 549 -12.20 -6.21 -8.06
C GLY A 549 -13.16 -5.93 -6.91
N PHE A 550 -12.80 -6.23 -5.65
CA PHE A 550 -13.67 -5.94 -4.51
C PHE A 550 -13.63 -4.44 -4.15
N PRO A 551 -14.74 -3.69 -4.31
CA PRO A 551 -14.79 -2.28 -3.97
C PRO A 551 -14.75 -2.03 -2.46
N HIS A 552 -15.18 -3.00 -1.65
CA HIS A 552 -15.10 -2.95 -0.19
C HIS A 552 -14.31 -4.14 0.34
N VAL A 553 -13.29 -3.87 1.14
CA VAL A 553 -12.51 -4.90 1.80
C VAL A 553 -12.35 -4.56 3.27
N VAL A 554 -12.79 -5.47 4.15
CA VAL A 554 -12.56 -5.38 5.60
C VAL A 554 -11.39 -6.26 5.96
N GLY A 555 -10.47 -5.76 6.77
CA GLY A 555 -9.33 -6.52 7.28
C GLY A 555 -8.86 -6.03 8.65
N CYS A 556 -7.73 -6.58 9.10
CA CYS A 556 -7.15 -6.30 10.41
C CYS A 556 -5.69 -5.83 10.27
N LEU A 557 -5.34 -4.75 10.99
CA LEU A 557 -3.97 -4.21 11.03
C LEU A 557 -2.99 -5.09 11.83
N TRP A 558 -3.49 -5.90 12.76
CA TRP A 558 -2.69 -6.83 13.57
C TRP A 558 -3.52 -8.06 13.96
N PRO A 559 -2.96 -9.03 14.72
CA PRO A 559 -3.71 -10.20 15.13
C PRO A 559 -4.87 -9.91 16.08
N ALA A 560 -6.05 -10.44 15.74
CA ALA A 560 -7.29 -10.31 16.49
C ALA A 560 -7.50 -11.43 17.51
N GLY A 561 -8.30 -11.15 18.54
CA GLY A 561 -8.88 -12.19 19.38
C GLY A 561 -10.06 -12.86 18.68
N ASP A 562 -10.17 -14.19 18.83
CA ASP A 562 -11.21 -15.00 18.18
C ASP A 562 -12.64 -14.51 18.51
N SER A 563 -12.89 -14.14 19.77
CA SER A 563 -14.22 -13.67 20.24
C SER A 563 -14.63 -12.35 19.62
N GLU A 564 -13.69 -11.43 19.49
CA GLU A 564 -13.91 -10.10 18.92
C GLU A 564 -14.18 -10.19 17.42
N CYS A 565 -13.50 -11.10 16.71
CA CYS A 565 -13.79 -11.37 15.29
C CYS A 565 -15.24 -11.81 15.09
N VAL A 566 -15.71 -12.79 15.88
CA VAL A 566 -17.09 -13.30 15.81
C VAL A 566 -18.09 -12.17 16.04
N GLU A 567 -17.88 -11.36 17.08
CA GLU A 567 -18.85 -10.32 17.45
C GLU A 567 -18.89 -9.18 16.44
N VAL A 568 -17.73 -8.73 15.93
CA VAL A 568 -17.68 -7.69 14.90
C VAL A 568 -18.29 -8.18 13.59
N SER A 569 -17.97 -9.39 13.13
CA SER A 569 -18.50 -9.90 11.86
C SER A 569 -20.00 -10.16 11.93
N LYS A 570 -20.49 -10.74 13.02
CA LYS A 570 -21.94 -10.90 13.29
C LYS A 570 -22.68 -9.58 13.21
N ARG A 571 -22.22 -8.55 13.94
CA ARG A 571 -22.86 -7.22 13.92
C ARG A 571 -22.76 -6.57 12.55
N PHE A 572 -21.60 -6.65 11.91
CA PHE A 572 -21.37 -6.12 10.57
C PHE A 572 -22.38 -6.69 9.57
N TYR A 573 -22.50 -8.02 9.46
CA TYR A 573 -23.45 -8.64 8.54
C TYR A 573 -24.89 -8.35 8.91
N SER A 574 -25.23 -8.28 10.20
CA SER A 574 -26.58 -7.88 10.61
C SER A 574 -26.95 -6.48 10.08
N LEU A 575 -26.02 -5.53 10.13
CA LEU A 575 -26.24 -4.16 9.66
C LEU A 575 -26.26 -4.05 8.13
N VAL A 576 -25.36 -4.78 7.45
CA VAL A 576 -25.27 -4.79 5.99
C VAL A 576 -26.49 -5.46 5.35
N LEU A 577 -27.04 -6.51 5.98
CA LEU A 577 -28.16 -7.29 5.43
C LEU A 577 -29.55 -6.81 5.90
N GLN A 578 -29.68 -6.11 7.04
CA GLN A 578 -30.97 -5.62 7.56
C GLN A 578 -31.68 -4.62 6.65
N ARG A 579 -30.95 -3.92 5.80
CA ARG A 579 -31.51 -2.94 4.88
C ARG A 579 -31.74 -3.70 3.58
N ASN A 580 -33.01 -3.99 3.25
CA ASN A 580 -33.47 -4.51 1.94
C ASN A 580 -33.09 -3.54 0.80
N GLN A 581 -31.82 -3.25 0.62
CA GLN A 581 -31.28 -2.37 -0.40
C GLN A 581 -30.65 -3.25 -1.47
N SER A 582 -31.04 -3.00 -2.72
CA SER A 582 -30.35 -3.48 -3.91
C SER A 582 -28.91 -2.94 -4.01
N VAL A 583 -28.53 -1.98 -3.15
CA VAL A 583 -27.23 -1.31 -3.15
C VAL A 583 -26.57 -1.43 -1.77
N ILE A 584 -25.37 -2.02 -1.72
CA ILE A 584 -24.54 -2.06 -0.51
C ILE A 584 -23.78 -0.72 -0.38
N ASN A 585 -24.42 0.33 0.15
CA ASN A 585 -23.82 1.67 0.22
C ASN A 585 -23.21 2.07 1.58
N GLU A 586 -23.36 1.25 2.62
CA GLU A 586 -22.97 1.64 3.99
C GLU A 586 -21.94 0.72 4.67
N VAL A 587 -21.09 0.03 3.91
CA VAL A 587 -20.12 -0.93 4.45
C VAL A 587 -19.22 -0.33 5.53
N ALA A 588 -18.63 0.84 5.27
CA ALA A 588 -17.75 1.51 6.23
C ALA A 588 -18.49 1.93 7.51
N SER A 589 -19.74 2.40 7.39
CA SER A 589 -20.57 2.76 8.54
C SER A 589 -20.98 1.53 9.35
N ALA A 590 -21.33 0.43 8.68
CA ALA A 590 -21.65 -0.84 9.32
C ALA A 590 -20.45 -1.38 10.12
N LEU A 591 -19.24 -1.35 9.55
CA LEU A 591 -18.03 -1.74 10.26
C LEU A 591 -17.77 -0.84 11.47
N GLN A 592 -17.85 0.49 11.28
CA GLN A 592 -17.68 1.44 12.38
C GLN A 592 -18.65 1.16 13.53
N LYS A 593 -19.94 0.96 13.24
CA LYS A 593 -20.97 0.66 14.26
C LYS A 593 -20.68 -0.66 14.98
N ALA A 594 -20.28 -1.71 14.25
CA ALA A 594 -19.92 -3.00 14.82
C ALA A 594 -18.72 -2.87 15.77
N VAL A 595 -17.67 -2.18 15.35
CA VAL A 595 -16.45 -1.95 16.15
C VAL A 595 -16.75 -1.07 17.37
N MET A 596 -17.57 -0.03 17.22
CA MET A 596 -17.96 0.85 18.33
C MET A 596 -18.75 0.10 19.42
N ALA A 597 -19.53 -0.92 19.05
CA ALA A 597 -20.23 -1.77 20.01
C ALA A 597 -19.24 -2.59 20.85
N VAL A 598 -18.29 -3.27 20.21
CA VAL A 598 -17.22 -4.02 20.93
C VAL A 598 -16.35 -3.08 21.77
N ARG A 599 -16.00 -1.91 21.24
CA ARG A 599 -15.28 -0.87 21.98
C ARG A 599 -16.03 -0.38 23.23
N ALA A 600 -17.36 -0.33 23.20
CA ALA A 600 -18.15 0.12 24.34
C ALA A 600 -18.10 -0.89 25.50
N GLU A 601 -17.93 -2.18 25.20
CA GLU A 601 -17.80 -3.26 26.17
C GLU A 601 -16.38 -3.35 26.74
N ASP A 602 -15.35 -3.08 25.93
CA ASP A 602 -13.94 -3.21 26.33
C ASP A 602 -13.07 -1.98 26.00
N LEU A 603 -13.47 -0.83 26.55
CA LEU A 603 -12.84 0.46 26.28
C LEU A 603 -11.37 0.53 26.70
N SER A 604 -10.96 -0.26 27.70
CA SER A 604 -9.58 -0.33 28.20
C SER A 604 -8.65 -1.21 27.36
N MET A 605 -9.16 -1.97 26.39
CA MET A 605 -8.35 -2.90 25.60
C MET A 605 -8.39 -2.53 24.12
N PRO A 606 -7.78 -1.41 23.69
CA PRO A 606 -7.79 -0.98 22.29
C PRO A 606 -7.23 -2.00 21.29
N LEU A 607 -6.35 -2.90 21.71
CA LEU A 607 -5.82 -3.94 20.82
C LEU A 607 -6.90 -4.92 20.35
N ASN A 608 -8.04 -4.99 21.05
CA ASN A 608 -9.18 -5.85 20.71
C ASN A 608 -10.07 -5.24 19.62
N TRP A 609 -10.22 -3.91 19.58
CA TRP A 609 -11.17 -3.23 18.68
C TRP A 609 -10.55 -2.29 17.64
N ALA A 610 -9.35 -1.72 17.88
CA ALA A 610 -8.75 -0.72 16.98
C ALA A 610 -8.12 -1.32 15.71
N GLN A 611 -8.15 -2.65 15.56
CA GLN A 611 -7.50 -3.34 14.45
C GLN A 611 -8.31 -3.35 13.16
N PHE A 612 -9.64 -3.25 13.28
CA PHE A 612 -10.56 -3.47 12.17
C PHE A 612 -10.60 -2.24 11.28
N VAL A 613 -10.23 -2.45 10.02
CA VAL A 613 -10.13 -1.40 9.02
C VAL A 613 -10.94 -1.75 7.79
N HIS A 614 -11.54 -0.72 7.20
CA HIS A 614 -12.22 -0.81 5.91
C HIS A 614 -11.35 -0.12 4.84
N TYR A 615 -11.16 -0.79 3.71
CA TYR A 615 -10.50 -0.27 2.52
C TYR A 615 -11.50 -0.17 1.37
N GLY A 616 -11.48 0.97 0.67
CA GLY A 616 -12.34 1.22 -0.49
C GLY A 616 -13.49 2.19 -0.23
N VAL A 617 -14.60 2.02 -0.95
CA VAL A 617 -15.61 3.09 -1.15
C VAL A 617 -16.64 3.27 -0.06
#